data_AF-A0A6I2WSG2-F1
#
_entry.id   AF-A0A6I2WSG2-F1
#
_cell.length_a   1.000
_cell.length_b   1.000
_cell.length_c   1.000
_cell.angle_alpha   90.00
_cell.angle_beta   90.00
_cell.angle_gamma   90.00
#
_symmetry.space_group_name_H-M   'P 1'
#
loop_
_entity.id
_entity.type
_entity.pdbx_description
1 polymer ?
#
loop_
_entity_poly.entity_id
_entity_poly.type
_entity_poly.pdbx_seq_one_letter_code
_entity_poly.pdbx_strand_id
1 'polypeptide(L)'
;MLEVRKPAAAASSFIVVATTPLVAKRWLAPPGPVRGRCLPATVRHVVGDRFALGNSPAQRYPPAVHRRTLRCRRVNAARDSDMTSAQDGIALHVDGPVATVTLSRPDALNALTPEMLYRLAATLEQLAGDDSVRVVVLTGEGRAFSAGVDLKSLAGREIIDGSIGEILDIPARRATTALAGMPKVTIAKVNGFCFTGALEIAIACDLVFTADEAKLGDTHVKFGIRPSWGMNQRLIRLVGPARARDLSFTAR
;
A
#
# COMPACT_ATOMS: atom_id res chain seq x y z
N MET A 1 -18.01 -35.94 -19.75
CA MET A 1 -17.49 -36.17 -18.39
C MET A 1 -15.97 -36.22 -18.50
N LEU A 2 -15.29 -35.12 -18.17
CA LEU A 2 -13.82 -35.01 -18.19
C LEU A 2 -13.43 -34.22 -16.95
N GLU A 3 -13.18 -34.96 -15.87
CA GLU A 3 -12.58 -34.45 -14.64
C GLU A 3 -11.09 -34.16 -14.89
N VAL A 4 -10.70 -32.90 -14.68
CA VAL A 4 -9.29 -32.53 -14.52
C VAL A 4 -9.04 -32.36 -13.01
N ARG A 5 -8.25 -33.28 -12.44
CA ARG A 5 -7.84 -33.27 -11.04
C ARG A 5 -7.16 -31.94 -10.67
N LYS A 6 -7.65 -31.27 -9.63
CA LYS A 6 -6.97 -30.15 -8.97
C LYS A 6 -5.68 -30.65 -8.30
N PRO A 7 -4.54 -29.94 -8.43
CA PRO A 7 -3.42 -30.15 -7.54
C PRO A 7 -3.74 -29.61 -6.14
N ALA A 8 -3.39 -30.40 -5.12
CA ALA A 8 -3.53 -30.04 -3.72
C ALA A 8 -2.37 -29.12 -3.28
N ALA A 9 -2.72 -27.87 -2.98
CA ALA A 9 -2.10 -26.92 -2.03
C ALA A 9 -2.52 -25.51 -2.49
N ALA A 10 -3.43 -24.88 -1.77
CA ALA A 10 -3.92 -23.53 -2.09
C ALA A 10 -2.83 -22.49 -1.79
N ALA A 11 -2.05 -22.13 -2.80
CA ALA A 11 -1.36 -20.84 -2.79
C ALA A 11 -2.40 -19.78 -3.13
N SER A 12 -2.83 -18.99 -2.14
CA SER A 12 -3.65 -17.80 -2.40
C SER A 12 -2.91 -16.93 -3.40
N SER A 13 -3.51 -16.70 -4.57
CA SER A 13 -2.92 -15.78 -5.53
C SER A 13 -3.16 -14.36 -5.03
N PHE A 14 -2.15 -13.51 -5.14
CA PHE A 14 -2.28 -12.10 -4.78
C PHE A 14 -2.13 -11.21 -6.01
N ILE A 15 -3.08 -10.31 -6.23
CA ILE A 15 -3.00 -9.28 -7.28
C ILE A 15 -2.19 -8.10 -6.76
N VAL A 16 -1.21 -7.63 -7.54
CA VAL A 16 -0.31 -6.54 -7.16
C VAL A 16 -0.69 -5.24 -7.85
N VAL A 17 -0.92 -4.18 -7.07
CA VAL A 17 -1.08 -2.81 -7.58
C VAL A 17 0.02 -1.94 -6.98
N ALA A 18 0.84 -1.30 -7.83
CA ALA A 18 1.82 -0.31 -7.40
C ALA A 18 1.17 1.07 -7.30
N THR A 19 1.38 1.76 -6.19
CA THR A 19 0.73 3.05 -5.88
C THR A 19 1.66 4.25 -6.01
N THR A 20 2.96 4.02 -5.91
CA THR A 20 3.99 5.06 -5.96
C THR A 20 5.11 4.61 -6.92
N PRO A 21 5.62 5.49 -7.81
CA PRO A 21 6.76 5.15 -8.65
C PRO A 21 8.01 4.89 -7.78
N LEU A 22 8.59 3.70 -7.92
CA LEU A 22 9.73 3.20 -7.13
C LEU A 22 10.97 4.12 -7.13
N VAL A 23 11.06 5.05 -8.09
CA VAL A 23 12.17 6.01 -8.26
C VAL A 23 12.20 7.08 -7.17
N ALA A 24 11.09 7.34 -6.48
CA ALA A 24 10.99 8.39 -5.46
C ALA A 24 11.68 8.04 -4.12
N LYS A 25 11.94 6.76 -3.85
CA LYS A 25 12.62 6.31 -2.63
C LYS A 25 14.09 6.10 -2.94
N ARG A 26 14.95 7.01 -2.48
CA ARG A 26 16.40 6.94 -2.72
C ARG A 26 16.99 5.76 -1.93
N TRP A 27 17.10 4.62 -2.61
CA TRP A 27 17.77 3.43 -2.11
C TRP A 27 19.27 3.71 -1.94
N LEU A 28 19.67 4.28 -0.81
CA LEU A 28 21.07 4.27 -0.42
C LEU A 28 21.39 2.86 0.09
N ALA A 29 21.97 2.04 -0.77
CA ALA A 29 22.88 1.01 -0.29
C ALA A 29 23.96 1.69 0.56
N PRO A 30 24.41 1.11 1.68
CA PRO A 30 25.59 1.62 2.35
C PRO A 30 26.74 1.63 1.33
N PRO A 31 27.53 2.71 1.21
CA PRO A 31 28.64 2.73 0.27
C PRO A 31 29.69 1.71 0.74
N GLY A 32 29.64 0.51 0.15
CA GLY A 32 30.78 -0.40 0.17
C GLY A 32 31.94 0.21 -0.64
N PRO A 33 33.19 -0.15 -0.35
CA PRO A 33 34.34 0.46 -1.02
C PRO A 33 34.41 -0.01 -2.48
N VAL A 34 33.96 0.84 -3.40
CA VAL A 34 34.11 0.60 -4.84
C VAL A 34 35.50 1.11 -5.27
N ARG A 35 36.48 0.21 -5.36
CA ARG A 35 37.68 0.45 -6.17
C ARG A 35 37.33 0.18 -7.63
N GLY A 36 37.14 1.23 -8.43
CA GLY A 36 36.94 1.12 -9.86
C GLY A 36 36.94 2.48 -10.53
N ARG A 37 37.88 2.71 -11.46
CA ARG A 37 38.12 3.97 -12.17
C ARG A 37 36.86 4.48 -12.91
N CYS A 38 36.54 5.75 -12.70
CA CYS A 38 35.68 6.51 -13.61
C CYS A 38 36.43 6.79 -14.92
N LEU A 39 35.82 6.46 -16.06
CA LEU A 39 36.14 7.09 -17.35
C LEU A 39 35.00 8.05 -17.71
N PRO A 40 35.28 9.27 -18.21
CA PRO A 40 34.24 10.22 -18.56
C PRO A 40 33.66 9.88 -19.93
N ALA A 41 32.34 9.73 -20.03
CA ALA A 41 31.64 9.73 -21.32
C ALA A 41 31.26 11.17 -21.68
N THR A 42 31.80 11.63 -22.80
CA THR A 42 31.63 12.97 -23.37
C THR A 42 30.23 13.11 -23.95
N VAL A 43 29.50 14.17 -23.57
CA VAL A 43 28.25 14.58 -24.23
C VAL A 43 28.63 15.39 -25.47
N ARG A 44 28.24 14.93 -26.67
CA ARG A 44 28.25 15.76 -27.88
C ARG A 44 26.85 16.24 -28.19
N HIS A 45 26.65 17.55 -28.12
CA HIS A 45 25.56 18.25 -28.79
C HIS A 45 25.76 18.18 -30.31
N VAL A 46 24.68 17.91 -31.05
CA VAL A 46 24.60 18.21 -32.48
C VAL A 46 23.32 19.02 -32.70
N VAL A 47 23.49 20.27 -33.09
CA VAL A 47 22.46 21.14 -33.67
C VAL A 47 22.60 21.04 -35.18
N GLY A 48 21.48 20.91 -35.90
CA GLY A 48 21.46 20.86 -37.37
C GLY A 48 20.06 20.77 -37.96
N ASP A 49 19.52 21.96 -38.25
CA ASP A 49 18.44 22.39 -39.16
C ASP A 49 17.77 21.44 -40.18
N ARG A 50 16.43 21.67 -40.28
CA ARG A 50 15.51 21.68 -41.46
C ARG A 50 14.86 20.40 -42.02
N PHE A 51 13.53 20.37 -41.82
CA PHE A 51 12.42 20.13 -42.77
C PHE A 51 12.50 19.00 -43.83
N ALA A 52 11.62 17.98 -43.69
CA ALA A 52 10.72 17.49 -44.74
C ALA A 52 9.65 16.53 -44.17
N LEU A 53 8.44 16.63 -44.72
CA LEU A 53 7.21 15.92 -44.36
C LEU A 53 7.16 14.48 -44.92
N GLY A 54 6.46 13.57 -44.24
CA GLY A 54 5.73 12.47 -44.90
C GLY A 54 5.99 11.03 -44.41
N ASN A 55 4.89 10.38 -44.00
CA ASN A 55 4.64 8.93 -43.90
C ASN A 55 5.46 8.07 -42.91
N SER A 56 4.81 7.69 -41.79
CA SER A 56 5.26 6.60 -40.91
C SER A 56 4.33 5.38 -41.01
N PRO A 57 4.83 4.21 -41.43
CA PRO A 57 4.34 2.92 -40.96
C PRO A 57 5.34 2.28 -39.96
N ALA A 58 4.78 1.72 -38.89
CA ALA A 58 5.33 0.70 -37.99
C ALA A 58 6.70 0.98 -37.33
N GLN A 59 6.69 1.43 -36.06
CA GLN A 59 7.86 1.34 -35.19
C GLN A 59 7.74 0.16 -34.23
N ARG A 60 8.67 -0.79 -34.41
CA ARG A 60 8.84 -2.04 -33.65
C ARG A 60 9.24 -1.74 -32.20
N TYR A 61 8.60 -2.43 -31.25
CA TYR A 61 9.06 -2.50 -29.86
C TYR A 61 10.42 -3.21 -29.77
N PRO A 62 11.34 -2.78 -28.88
CA PRO A 62 12.58 -3.52 -28.60
C PRO A 62 12.28 -4.86 -27.91
N PRO A 63 13.19 -5.86 -28.02
CA PRO A 63 12.93 -7.22 -27.55
C PRO A 63 12.94 -7.33 -26.02
N ALA A 64 12.30 -8.41 -25.56
CA ALA A 64 12.00 -8.76 -24.17
C ALA A 64 13.19 -8.64 -23.21
N VAL A 65 12.94 -7.95 -22.09
CA VAL A 65 13.84 -7.92 -20.93
C VAL A 65 13.88 -9.32 -20.31
N HIS A 66 15.11 -9.84 -20.16
CA HIS A 66 15.40 -11.13 -19.54
C HIS A 66 14.69 -11.31 -18.20
N ARG A 67 13.86 -12.36 -18.08
CA ARG A 67 13.29 -12.83 -16.81
C ARG A 67 14.43 -13.28 -15.89
N ARG A 68 14.88 -12.38 -15.03
CA ARG A 68 15.73 -12.76 -13.89
C ARG A 68 14.79 -13.27 -12.80
N THR A 69 14.69 -14.59 -12.66
CA THR A 69 14.03 -15.21 -11.51
C THR A 69 14.73 -14.73 -10.24
N LEU A 70 14.06 -13.90 -9.45
CA LEU A 70 14.51 -13.55 -8.10
C LEU A 70 14.45 -14.82 -7.26
N ARG A 71 15.61 -15.44 -7.06
CA ARG A 71 15.75 -16.56 -6.11
C ARG A 71 15.65 -15.96 -4.72
N CYS A 72 14.55 -16.21 -4.03
CA CYS A 72 14.41 -15.87 -2.62
C CYS A 72 15.48 -16.64 -1.85
N ARG A 73 16.51 -15.95 -1.36
CA ARG A 73 17.55 -16.55 -0.53
C ARG A 73 16.94 -16.75 0.86
N ARG A 74 16.86 -18.00 1.32
CA ARG A 74 16.54 -18.33 2.71
C ARG A 74 17.53 -17.58 3.61
N VAL A 75 17.01 -16.66 4.42
CA VAL A 75 17.74 -16.05 5.53
C VAL A 75 17.41 -16.89 6.76
N ASN A 76 18.42 -17.34 7.50
CA ASN A 76 18.23 -18.15 8.70
C ASN A 76 17.56 -17.32 9.82
N ALA A 77 16.59 -17.96 10.49
CA ALA A 77 15.98 -17.58 11.75
C ALA A 77 17.02 -17.54 12.90
N ALA A 78 16.88 -16.86 14.03
CA ALA A 78 15.84 -15.99 14.59
C ALA A 78 16.55 -15.02 15.56
N ARG A 79 16.00 -13.81 15.73
CA ARG A 79 16.03 -13.15 17.05
C ARG A 79 14.63 -13.34 17.61
N ASP A 80 14.54 -13.86 18.83
CA ASP A 80 13.27 -14.00 19.54
C ASP A 80 12.57 -12.62 19.52
N SER A 81 11.40 -12.58 18.90
CA SER A 81 10.69 -11.34 18.58
C SER A 81 9.88 -10.88 19.79
N ASP A 82 10.07 -9.61 20.14
CA ASP A 82 9.32 -8.93 21.18
C ASP A 82 7.88 -8.73 20.67
N MET A 83 6.98 -9.63 21.03
CA MET A 83 5.57 -9.58 20.65
C MET A 83 4.86 -8.58 21.55
N THR A 84 4.68 -7.35 21.08
CA THR A 84 3.85 -6.38 21.81
C THR A 84 2.39 -6.79 21.69
N SER A 85 1.75 -7.05 22.84
CA SER A 85 0.39 -7.59 22.93
C SER A 85 -0.67 -6.61 22.38
N ALA A 86 -1.71 -7.19 21.77
CA ALA A 86 -2.73 -6.51 20.96
C ALA A 86 -3.78 -5.70 21.74
N GLN A 87 -3.47 -5.17 22.94
CA GLN A 87 -4.47 -4.59 23.84
C GLN A 87 -5.36 -3.49 23.21
N ASP A 88 -4.94 -2.90 22.08
CA ASP A 88 -5.56 -1.70 21.53
C ASP A 88 -5.81 -1.78 20.02
N GLY A 89 -5.96 -3.01 19.51
CA GLY A 89 -6.37 -3.28 18.13
C GLY A 89 -5.27 -3.14 17.07
N ILE A 90 -4.03 -2.87 17.47
CA ILE A 90 -2.84 -2.89 16.60
C ILE A 90 -1.81 -3.83 17.21
N ALA A 91 -1.37 -4.84 16.46
CA ALA A 91 -0.28 -5.73 16.84
C ALA A 91 0.93 -5.51 15.92
N LEU A 92 2.13 -5.66 16.47
CA LEU A 92 3.39 -5.55 15.74
C LEU A 92 4.21 -6.83 15.92
N HIS A 93 4.67 -7.40 14.80
CA HIS A 93 5.59 -8.53 14.80
C HIS A 93 6.76 -8.23 13.86
N VAL A 94 8.00 -8.32 14.36
CA VAL A 94 9.21 -8.09 13.58
C VAL A 94 9.97 -9.39 13.39
N ASP A 95 10.19 -9.79 12.14
CA ASP A 95 11.01 -10.95 11.76
C ASP A 95 12.12 -10.49 10.82
N GLY A 96 13.35 -10.46 11.35
CA GLY A 96 14.51 -9.93 10.65
C GLY A 96 14.24 -8.50 10.13
N PRO A 97 14.37 -8.24 8.81
CA PRO A 97 14.17 -6.91 8.24
C PRO A 97 12.71 -6.56 7.92
N VAL A 98 11.74 -7.42 8.30
CA VAL A 98 10.32 -7.25 7.96
C VAL A 98 9.51 -7.00 9.22
N ALA A 99 8.83 -5.86 9.28
CA ALA A 99 7.84 -5.55 10.29
C ALA A 99 6.44 -5.80 9.75
N THR A 100 5.63 -6.59 10.45
CA THR A 100 4.22 -6.83 10.15
C THR A 100 3.36 -6.11 11.18
N VAL A 101 2.60 -5.12 10.72
CA VAL A 101 1.59 -4.40 11.49
C VAL A 101 0.23 -5.02 11.17
N THR A 102 -0.46 -5.49 12.20
CA THR A 102 -1.74 -6.19 12.06
C THR A 102 -2.86 -5.41 12.74
N LEU A 103 -3.91 -5.05 11.99
CA LEU A 103 -5.17 -4.58 12.56
C LEU A 103 -5.84 -5.77 13.24
N SER A 104 -5.89 -5.76 14.57
CA SER A 104 -6.14 -6.93 15.42
C SER A 104 -7.42 -6.75 16.23
N ARG A 105 -8.55 -6.61 15.52
CA ARG A 105 -9.89 -6.52 16.10
C ARG A 105 -10.90 -7.33 15.25
N PRO A 106 -10.66 -8.64 15.08
CA PRO A 106 -11.33 -9.46 14.06
C PRO A 106 -12.85 -9.56 14.27
N ASP A 107 -13.32 -9.55 15.53
CA ASP A 107 -14.75 -9.61 15.87
C ASP A 107 -15.55 -8.42 15.33
N ALA A 108 -14.89 -7.26 15.18
CA ALA A 108 -15.46 -6.06 14.58
C ALA A 108 -14.97 -5.82 13.15
N LEU A 109 -14.46 -6.86 12.47
CA LEU A 109 -13.87 -6.76 11.13
C LEU A 109 -12.79 -5.69 11.02
N ASN A 110 -12.01 -5.55 12.09
CA ASN A 110 -10.95 -4.55 12.21
C ASN A 110 -11.43 -3.11 11.97
N ALA A 111 -12.67 -2.79 12.36
CA ALA A 111 -13.20 -1.43 12.24
C ALA A 111 -12.35 -0.44 13.05
N LEU A 112 -12.04 0.70 12.43
CA LEU A 112 -11.05 1.68 12.85
C LEU A 112 -11.64 2.62 13.89
N THR A 113 -11.14 2.55 15.12
CA THR A 113 -11.41 3.53 16.17
C THR A 113 -10.37 4.66 16.14
N PRO A 114 -10.64 5.83 16.74
CA PRO A 114 -9.64 6.89 16.88
C PRO A 114 -8.35 6.40 17.54
N GLU A 115 -8.45 5.61 18.61
CA GLU A 115 -7.29 5.06 19.31
C GLU A 115 -6.45 4.15 18.42
N MET A 116 -7.08 3.23 17.68
CA MET A 116 -6.39 2.37 16.72
C MET A 116 -5.64 3.19 15.67
N LEU A 117 -6.21 4.29 15.19
CA LEU A 117 -5.58 5.18 14.22
C LEU A 117 -4.36 5.91 14.82
N TYR A 118 -4.47 6.41 16.06
CA TYR A 118 -3.34 7.02 16.76
C TYR A 118 -2.19 6.04 16.95
N ARG A 119 -2.50 4.80 17.34
CA ARG A 119 -1.49 3.76 17.51
C ARG A 119 -0.87 3.33 16.20
N LEU A 120 -1.68 3.12 15.17
CA LEU A 120 -1.19 2.84 13.83
C LEU A 120 -0.20 3.92 13.37
N ALA A 121 -0.57 5.20 13.52
CA ALA A 121 0.32 6.31 13.19
C ALA A 121 1.64 6.26 13.98
N ALA A 122 1.58 6.10 15.30
CA ALA A 122 2.76 6.02 16.15
C ALA A 122 3.67 4.82 15.79
N THR A 123 3.09 3.64 15.58
CA THR A 123 3.81 2.44 15.15
C THR A 123 4.51 2.66 13.82
N LEU A 124 3.83 3.27 12.84
CA LEU A 124 4.42 3.56 11.53
C LEU A 124 5.57 4.56 11.61
N GLU A 125 5.44 5.59 12.44
CA GLU A 125 6.50 6.58 12.65
C GLU A 125 7.72 5.99 13.35
N GLN A 126 7.51 5.13 14.36
CA GLN A 126 8.59 4.36 14.99
C GLN A 126 9.28 3.48 13.95
N LEU A 127 8.50 2.74 13.16
CA LEU A 127 9.04 1.90 12.09
C LEU A 127 9.70 2.71 10.99
N ALA A 128 9.43 4.00 10.81
CA ALA A 128 10.14 4.83 9.84
C ALA A 128 11.60 5.09 10.27
N GLY A 129 11.85 5.24 11.58
CA GLY A 129 13.16 5.52 12.15
C GLY A 129 14.04 4.31 12.48
N ASP A 130 13.48 3.09 12.45
CA ASP A 130 14.22 1.88 12.86
C ASP A 130 15.08 1.28 11.73
N ASP A 131 16.37 1.56 11.67
CA ASP A 131 17.26 1.08 10.59
C ASP A 131 17.33 -0.46 10.42
N SER A 132 16.87 -1.24 11.41
CA SER A 132 16.79 -2.70 11.29
C SER A 132 15.66 -3.18 10.37
N VAL A 133 14.58 -2.40 10.27
CA VAL A 133 13.41 -2.69 9.43
C VAL A 133 13.60 -2.12 8.03
N ARG A 134 13.37 -2.93 7.00
CA ARG A 134 13.49 -2.55 5.58
C ARG A 134 12.17 -2.59 4.82
N VAL A 135 11.22 -3.40 5.30
CA VAL A 135 9.88 -3.55 4.72
C VAL A 135 8.85 -3.52 5.83
N VAL A 136 7.76 -2.79 5.62
CA VAL A 136 6.60 -2.76 6.50
C VAL A 136 5.42 -3.39 5.76
N VAL A 137 4.85 -4.45 6.33
CA VAL A 137 3.63 -5.10 5.84
C VAL A 137 2.48 -4.70 6.76
N LEU A 138 1.42 -4.15 6.20
CA LEU A 138 0.17 -3.85 6.89
C LEU A 138 -0.88 -4.88 6.48
N THR A 139 -1.54 -5.52 7.44
CA THR A 139 -2.59 -6.52 7.18
C THR A 139 -3.67 -6.48 8.26
N GLY A 140 -4.77 -7.21 8.08
CA GLY A 140 -5.80 -7.38 9.11
C GLY A 140 -5.86 -8.82 9.61
N GLU A 141 -6.23 -8.98 10.87
CA GLU A 141 -6.50 -10.30 11.45
C GLU A 141 -7.86 -10.85 10.98
N GLY A 142 -7.95 -12.16 10.80
CA GLY A 142 -9.18 -12.85 10.45
C GLY A 142 -9.63 -12.59 9.01
N ARG A 143 -10.95 -12.38 8.83
CA ARG A 143 -11.60 -12.36 7.50
C ARG A 143 -11.63 -10.98 6.81
N ALA A 144 -11.08 -9.95 7.44
CA ALA A 144 -11.09 -8.60 6.90
C ALA A 144 -9.70 -7.99 7.01
N PHE A 145 -9.35 -7.16 6.05
CA PHE A 145 -8.30 -6.17 6.28
C PHE A 145 -8.86 -5.13 7.25
N SER A 146 -9.91 -4.42 6.85
CA SER A 146 -10.75 -3.61 7.75
C SER A 146 -12.05 -3.17 7.06
N ALA A 147 -13.13 -3.09 7.84
CA ALA A 147 -14.43 -2.58 7.40
C ALA A 147 -14.50 -1.04 7.28
N GLY A 148 -13.42 -0.31 7.59
CA GLY A 148 -13.39 1.15 7.60
C GLY A 148 -13.62 1.71 9.01
N VAL A 149 -14.14 2.94 9.12
CA VAL A 149 -14.40 3.59 10.42
C VAL A 149 -15.41 2.80 11.25
N ASP A 150 -15.13 2.64 12.55
CA ASP A 150 -16.09 2.07 13.49
C ASP A 150 -17.29 3.01 13.66
N LEU A 151 -18.47 2.55 13.25
CA LEU A 151 -19.72 3.31 13.36
C LEU A 151 -20.05 3.71 14.80
N LYS A 152 -19.58 2.97 15.82
CA LYS A 152 -19.74 3.37 17.23
C LYS A 152 -18.99 4.65 17.55
N SER A 153 -17.87 4.91 16.85
CA SER A 153 -17.12 6.17 16.99
C SER A 153 -17.84 7.36 16.34
N LEU A 154 -18.83 7.09 15.49
CA LEU A 154 -19.71 8.08 14.85
C LEU A 154 -20.99 8.35 15.66
N ALA A 155 -21.31 7.52 16.66
CA ALA A 155 -22.54 7.66 17.42
C ALA A 155 -22.63 9.04 18.09
N GLY A 156 -23.74 9.75 17.84
CA GLY A 156 -23.98 11.09 18.37
C GLY A 156 -23.18 12.21 17.70
N ARG A 157 -22.46 11.93 16.61
CA ARG A 157 -21.76 12.95 15.81
C ARG A 157 -22.63 13.40 14.66
N GLU A 158 -22.68 14.71 14.46
CA GLU A 158 -23.27 15.31 13.28
C GLU A 158 -22.27 15.26 12.11
N ILE A 159 -22.79 14.98 10.91
CA ILE A 159 -22.01 15.07 9.68
C ILE A 159 -22.28 16.44 9.06
N ILE A 160 -21.28 17.31 9.06
CA ILE A 160 -21.38 18.67 8.51
C ILE A 160 -20.46 18.75 7.30
N ASP A 161 -21.03 19.04 6.12
CA ASP A 161 -20.31 19.11 4.84
C ASP A 161 -19.46 17.86 4.54
N GLY A 162 -19.99 16.69 4.92
CA GLY A 162 -19.33 15.40 4.77
C GLY A 162 -18.16 15.15 5.75
N SER A 163 -17.93 16.04 6.71
CA SER A 163 -16.96 15.87 7.79
C SER A 163 -17.59 15.17 9.00
N ILE A 164 -16.85 14.23 9.59
CA ILE A 164 -17.19 13.51 10.84
C ILE A 164 -16.37 14.01 12.05
N GLY A 165 -15.60 15.08 11.85
CA GLY A 165 -14.77 15.73 12.86
C GLY A 165 -13.33 15.22 12.94
N GLU A 166 -12.48 16.06 13.57
CA GLU A 166 -11.02 15.89 13.61
C GLU A 166 -10.54 14.69 14.43
N ILE A 167 -11.40 14.10 15.29
CA ILE A 167 -11.02 12.95 16.12
C ILE A 167 -10.56 11.74 15.30
N LEU A 168 -11.09 11.57 14.09
CA LEU A 168 -10.73 10.51 13.16
C LEU A 168 -9.77 11.05 12.08
N ASP A 169 -10.05 12.24 11.56
CA ASP A 169 -9.28 12.82 10.44
C ASP A 169 -7.82 13.11 10.82
N ILE A 170 -7.54 13.64 12.02
CA ILE A 170 -6.16 13.90 12.46
C ILE A 170 -5.32 12.62 12.52
N PRO A 171 -5.69 11.59 13.32
CA PRO A 171 -4.87 10.40 13.42
C PRO A 171 -4.80 9.59 12.12
N ALA A 172 -5.89 9.55 11.33
CA ALA A 172 -5.87 8.86 10.05
C ALA A 172 -4.98 9.56 9.00
N ARG A 173 -5.01 10.91 8.95
CA ARG A 173 -4.08 11.66 8.09
C ARG A 173 -2.64 11.48 8.53
N ARG A 174 -2.38 11.40 9.84
CA ARG A 174 -1.04 11.12 10.37
C ARG A 174 -0.55 9.74 9.91
N ALA A 175 -1.37 8.69 10.06
CA ALA A 175 -1.04 7.35 9.59
C ALA A 175 -0.82 7.26 8.07
N THR A 176 -1.73 7.83 7.26
CA THR A 176 -1.61 7.82 5.79
C THR A 176 -0.44 8.68 5.29
N THR A 177 -0.08 9.75 6.00
CA THR A 177 1.12 10.55 5.72
C THR A 177 2.38 9.77 6.06
N ALA A 178 2.42 9.06 7.19
CA ALA A 178 3.53 8.19 7.56
C ALA A 178 3.75 7.08 6.53
N LEU A 179 2.67 6.44 6.02
CA LEU A 179 2.76 5.43 4.95
C LEU A 179 3.31 6.01 3.65
N ALA A 180 2.75 7.14 3.19
CA ALA A 180 3.12 7.75 1.92
C ALA A 180 4.54 8.37 1.96
N GLY A 181 4.97 8.87 3.12
CA GLY A 181 6.29 9.44 3.36
C GLY A 181 7.34 8.43 3.84
N MET A 182 6.97 7.16 4.02
CA MET A 182 7.85 6.13 4.59
C MET A 182 9.14 5.99 3.76
N PRO A 183 10.35 6.06 4.35
CA PRO A 183 11.62 5.86 3.62
C PRO A 183 11.85 4.39 3.21
N LYS A 184 10.96 3.49 3.61
CA LYS A 184 10.97 2.04 3.45
C LYS A 184 9.83 1.60 2.55
N VAL A 185 9.89 0.36 2.06
CA VAL A 185 8.79 -0.21 1.26
C VAL A 185 7.62 -0.56 2.17
N THR A 186 6.44 -0.03 1.86
CA THR A 186 5.18 -0.35 2.55
C THR A 186 4.29 -1.23 1.67
N ILE A 187 3.77 -2.30 2.24
CA ILE A 187 2.93 -3.27 1.55
C ILE A 187 1.62 -3.43 2.30
N ALA A 188 0.49 -3.10 1.67
CA ALA A 188 -0.82 -3.50 2.16
C ALA A 188 -1.12 -4.93 1.69
N LYS A 189 -1.14 -5.89 2.61
CA LYS A 189 -1.60 -7.26 2.39
C LYS A 189 -3.08 -7.34 2.77
N VAL A 190 -3.95 -7.19 1.79
CA VAL A 190 -5.41 -7.18 1.95
C VAL A 190 -5.94 -8.61 1.88
N ASN A 191 -6.25 -9.16 3.06
CA ASN A 191 -6.70 -10.54 3.27
C ASN A 191 -8.21 -10.75 3.10
N GLY A 192 -9.00 -9.69 2.91
CA GLY A 192 -10.46 -9.81 2.86
C GLY A 192 -11.14 -8.46 2.61
N PHE A 193 -12.19 -8.15 3.36
CA PHE A 193 -12.90 -6.86 3.26
C PHE A 193 -11.97 -5.67 3.54
N CYS A 194 -12.01 -4.66 2.67
CA CYS A 194 -11.25 -3.41 2.76
C CYS A 194 -12.10 -2.26 2.23
N PHE A 195 -12.79 -1.56 3.13
CA PHE A 195 -13.75 -0.52 2.74
C PHE A 195 -13.41 0.86 3.28
N THR A 196 -13.73 1.90 2.51
CA THR A 196 -13.67 3.33 2.90
C THR A 196 -12.35 3.73 3.54
N GLY A 197 -12.34 4.03 4.84
CA GLY A 197 -11.14 4.43 5.58
C GLY A 197 -10.02 3.40 5.48
N ALA A 198 -10.37 2.11 5.45
CA ALA A 198 -9.40 1.04 5.27
C ALA A 198 -8.77 1.06 3.87
N LEU A 199 -9.57 1.38 2.84
CA LEU A 199 -9.08 1.53 1.47
C LEU A 199 -8.15 2.73 1.38
N GLU A 200 -8.46 3.86 2.03
CA GLU A 200 -7.59 5.04 2.06
C GLU A 200 -6.21 4.71 2.66
N ILE A 201 -6.18 3.92 3.74
CA ILE A 201 -4.94 3.44 4.37
C ILE A 201 -4.20 2.47 3.45
N ALA A 202 -4.89 1.49 2.87
CA ALA A 202 -4.27 0.48 2.01
C ALA A 202 -3.60 1.10 0.79
N ILE A 203 -4.26 2.04 0.11
CA ILE A 203 -3.71 2.71 -1.08
C ILE A 203 -2.67 3.79 -0.75
N ALA A 204 -2.45 4.10 0.53
CA ALA A 204 -1.33 4.93 0.97
C ALA A 204 -0.02 4.13 1.08
N CYS A 205 -0.07 2.80 1.14
CA CYS A 205 1.11 1.93 1.01
C CYS A 205 1.64 1.93 -0.42
N ASP A 206 2.93 1.65 -0.63
CA ASP A 206 3.56 1.59 -1.97
C ASP A 206 2.99 0.49 -2.86
N LEU A 207 2.68 -0.66 -2.26
CA LEU A 207 2.17 -1.84 -2.96
C LEU A 207 0.91 -2.35 -2.25
N VAL A 208 -0.09 -2.75 -3.02
CA VAL A 208 -1.28 -3.43 -2.51
C VAL A 208 -1.33 -4.83 -3.10
N PHE A 209 -1.36 -5.83 -2.22
CA PHE A 209 -1.54 -7.25 -2.55
C PHE A 209 -2.88 -7.70 -2.00
N THR A 210 -3.78 -8.18 -2.85
CA THR A 210 -5.12 -8.61 -2.43
C THR A 210 -5.29 -10.11 -2.57
N ALA A 211 -5.87 -10.78 -1.58
CA ALA A 211 -6.36 -12.16 -1.74
C ALA A 211 -7.41 -12.23 -2.85
N ASP A 212 -7.58 -13.38 -3.49
CA ASP A 212 -8.53 -13.57 -4.60
C ASP A 212 -9.98 -13.25 -4.19
N GLU A 213 -10.32 -13.56 -2.94
CA GLU A 213 -11.62 -13.35 -2.30
C GLU A 213 -11.77 -11.95 -1.65
N ALA A 214 -10.74 -11.11 -1.70
CA ALA A 214 -10.78 -9.78 -1.11
C ALA A 214 -11.81 -8.89 -1.81
N LYS A 215 -12.52 -8.09 -1.02
CA LYS A 215 -13.48 -7.11 -1.54
C LYS A 215 -13.05 -5.72 -1.10
N LEU A 216 -12.77 -4.88 -2.10
CA LEU A 216 -12.34 -3.51 -1.92
C LEU A 216 -13.44 -2.60 -2.46
N GLY A 217 -13.76 -1.53 -1.74
CA GLY A 217 -14.80 -0.60 -2.18
C GLY A 217 -14.80 0.72 -1.44
N ASP A 218 -15.15 1.78 -2.16
CA ASP A 218 -15.39 3.10 -1.57
C ASP A 218 -16.88 3.27 -1.28
N THR A 219 -17.28 3.20 -0.01
CA THR A 219 -18.67 3.38 0.41
C THR A 219 -18.97 4.73 1.06
N HIS A 220 -18.07 5.71 0.94
CA HIS A 220 -18.21 7.04 1.55
C HIS A 220 -19.55 7.72 1.20
N VAL A 221 -19.96 7.64 -0.08
CA VAL A 221 -21.23 8.22 -0.56
C VAL A 221 -22.47 7.62 0.12
N LYS A 222 -22.41 6.36 0.57
CA LYS A 222 -23.54 5.71 1.27
C LYS A 222 -23.79 6.33 2.65
N PHE A 223 -22.78 6.96 3.23
CA PHE A 223 -22.84 7.58 4.55
C PHE A 223 -22.84 9.11 4.48
N GLY A 224 -22.77 9.71 3.27
CA GLY A 224 -22.64 11.16 3.11
C GLY A 224 -21.33 11.73 3.64
N ILE A 225 -20.27 10.93 3.73
CA ILE A 225 -18.97 11.32 4.28
C ILE A 225 -18.01 11.56 3.12
N ARG A 226 -17.14 12.57 3.21
CA ARG A 226 -16.08 12.78 2.20
C ARG A 226 -14.83 11.97 2.55
N PRO A 227 -14.09 11.41 1.57
CA PRO A 227 -12.84 10.71 1.84
C PRO A 227 -11.71 11.68 2.17
N SER A 228 -11.53 11.95 3.45
CA SER A 228 -10.63 12.98 3.99
C SER A 228 -9.16 12.55 4.07
N TRP A 229 -8.84 11.27 3.93
CA TRP A 229 -7.50 10.74 4.25
C TRP A 229 -6.61 10.62 2.99
N GLY A 230 -7.04 11.26 1.91
CA GLY A 230 -6.28 11.45 0.67
C GLY A 230 -6.61 10.48 -0.44
N MET A 231 -7.65 9.65 -0.29
CA MET A 231 -8.07 8.73 -1.35
C MET A 231 -8.50 9.44 -2.63
N ASN A 232 -9.16 10.60 -2.56
CA ASN A 232 -9.50 11.37 -3.77
C ASN A 232 -8.27 11.64 -4.67
N GLN A 233 -7.11 11.86 -4.07
CA GLN A 233 -5.87 12.10 -4.82
C GLN A 233 -5.20 10.80 -5.28
N ARG A 234 -5.18 9.78 -4.42
CA ARG A 234 -4.49 8.51 -4.69
C ARG A 234 -5.28 7.62 -5.66
N LEU A 235 -6.59 7.47 -5.45
CA LEU A 235 -7.45 6.61 -6.25
C LEU A 235 -7.47 7.02 -7.73
N ILE A 236 -7.57 8.32 -8.01
CA ILE A 236 -7.54 8.85 -9.39
C ILE A 236 -6.24 8.47 -10.10
N ARG A 237 -5.10 8.50 -9.39
CA ARG A 237 -3.79 8.12 -9.96
C ARG A 237 -3.67 6.61 -10.20
N LEU A 238 -4.37 5.81 -9.41
CA LEU A 238 -4.34 4.35 -9.51
C LEU A 238 -5.21 3.80 -10.64
N VAL A 239 -6.43 4.32 -10.79
CA VAL A 239 -7.43 3.73 -11.69
C VAL A 239 -7.91 4.69 -12.78
N GLY A 240 -7.41 5.93 -12.79
CA GLY A 240 -7.86 6.98 -13.68
C GLY A 240 -9.17 7.65 -13.21
N PRO A 241 -9.47 8.86 -13.72
CA PRO A 241 -10.58 9.68 -13.21
C PRO A 241 -11.96 9.06 -13.47
N ALA A 242 -12.16 8.38 -14.60
CA ALA A 242 -13.44 7.77 -14.93
C ALA A 242 -13.78 6.61 -13.98
N ARG A 243 -12.83 5.69 -13.76
CA ARG A 243 -13.01 4.56 -12.85
C ARG A 243 -13.10 4.99 -11.39
N ALA A 244 -12.32 6.00 -10.99
CA ALA A 244 -12.40 6.56 -9.64
C ALA A 244 -13.81 7.12 -9.35
N ARG A 245 -14.37 7.93 -10.27
CA ARG A 245 -15.75 8.44 -10.13
C ARG A 245 -16.78 7.32 -10.06
N ASP A 246 -16.66 6.33 -10.95
CA ASP A 246 -17.56 5.18 -10.99
C ASP A 246 -17.53 4.41 -9.65
N LEU A 247 -16.35 4.11 -9.11
CA LEU A 247 -16.20 3.47 -7.78
C LEU A 247 -16.79 4.32 -6.66
N SER A 248 -16.45 5.61 -6.58
CA SER A 248 -16.87 6.50 -5.50
C SER A 248 -18.35 6.86 -5.55
N PHE A 249 -18.95 7.02 -6.73
CA PHE A 249 -20.37 7.41 -6.86
C PHE A 249 -21.31 6.22 -6.76
N THR A 250 -20.90 5.03 -7.22
CA THR A 250 -21.75 3.83 -7.18
C THR A 250 -21.56 3.00 -5.91
N ALA A 251 -20.44 3.18 -5.20
CA ALA A 251 -20.09 2.43 -3.99
C ALA A 251 -20.18 0.90 -4.15
N ARG A 252 -19.66 0.43 -5.28
CA ARG A 252 -19.53 -0.99 -5.63
C ARG A 252 -18.18 -1.57 -5.22
#